data_AF-A0A6J0BVP5-F1
#
_entry.id   AF-A0A6J0BVP5-F1
#
_cell.length_a   1.000
_cell.length_b   1.000
_cell.length_c   1.000
_cell.angle_alpha   90.00
_cell.angle_beta   90.00
_cell.angle_gamma   90.00
#
_symmetry.space_group_name_H-M   'P 1'
#
loop_
_entity.id
_entity.type
_entity.pdbx_description
1 polymer ?
#
loop_
_entity_poly.entity_id
_entity_poly.type
_entity_poly.pdbx_seq_one_letter_code
_entity_poly.pdbx_strand_id
1 'polypeptide(L)'
;MACCLSEEAKEQKRINQEIERQLRRDKRDARRELKLLLLGTGESGKSTFIKQMRIIHGSGYSDEDKRGFIKLVYQNIFMAMQ
;
A
#
# COMPACT_ATOMS: atom_id res chain seq x y z
N MET A 1 -27.28 37.09 17.24
CA MET A 1 -25.87 37.07 17.69
C MET A 1 -25.02 36.45 16.59
N ALA A 2 -24.65 37.25 15.59
CA ALA A 2 -23.81 36.81 14.49
C ALA A 2 -22.35 37.02 14.90
N CYS A 3 -21.68 35.97 15.34
CA CYS A 3 -20.25 36.01 15.63
C CYS A 3 -19.50 36.07 14.29
N CYS A 4 -18.95 37.23 13.97
CA CYS A 4 -18.09 37.47 12.82
C CYS A 4 -16.79 36.69 13.00
N LEU A 5 -16.76 35.42 12.58
CA LEU A 5 -15.51 34.69 12.40
C LEU A 5 -14.64 35.47 11.40
N SER A 6 -13.37 35.68 11.73
CA SER A 6 -12.39 36.19 10.76
C SER A 6 -12.35 35.26 9.54
N GLU A 7 -11.96 35.79 8.38
CA GLU A 7 -11.82 34.96 7.16
C GLU A 7 -10.85 33.79 7.39
N GLU A 8 -9.81 33.99 8.19
CA GLU A 8 -8.91 32.92 8.64
C GLU A 8 -9.66 31.84 9.44
N ALA A 9 -10.51 32.20 10.39
CA ALA A 9 -11.26 31.22 11.18
C ALA A 9 -12.29 30.45 10.31
N LYS A 10 -12.85 31.08 9.28
CA LYS A 10 -13.71 30.40 8.29
C LYS A 10 -12.92 29.41 7.45
N GLU A 11 -11.73 29.80 6.98
CA GLU A 11 -10.87 28.92 6.19
C GLU A 11 -10.32 27.76 7.03
N GLN A 12 -9.89 28.01 8.27
CA GLN A 12 -9.50 26.95 9.21
C GLN A 12 -10.65 25.96 9.45
N LYS A 13 -11.88 26.46 9.60
CA LYS A 13 -13.06 25.60 9.74
C LYS A 13 -13.31 24.77 8.47
N ARG A 14 -13.14 25.35 7.28
CA ARG A 14 -13.28 24.65 5.99
C ARG A 14 -12.23 23.55 5.85
N ILE A 15 -10.97 23.84 6.14
CA ILE A 15 -9.86 22.88 6.13
C ILE A 15 -10.15 21.75 7.12
N ASN A 16 -10.51 22.07 8.36
CA ASN A 16 -10.83 21.07 9.38
C ASN A 16 -12.00 20.17 8.96
N GLN A 17 -13.04 20.74 8.34
CA GLN A 17 -14.16 19.96 7.80
C GLN A 17 -13.71 19.00 6.69
N GLU A 18 -12.79 19.41 5.82
CA GLU A 18 -12.27 18.52 4.77
C GLU A 18 -11.41 17.40 5.35
N ILE A 19 -10.55 17.71 6.32
CA ILE A 19 -9.77 16.71 7.05
C ILE A 19 -10.69 15.69 7.73
N GLU A 20 -11.74 16.15 8.43
CA GLU A 20 -12.71 15.25 9.06
C GLU A 20 -13.43 14.36 8.04
N ARG A 21 -13.78 14.89 6.86
CA ARG A 21 -14.37 14.07 5.79
C ARG A 21 -13.41 13.00 5.32
N GLN A 22 -12.14 13.34 5.10
CA GLN A 22 -11.13 12.39 4.68
C GLN A 22 -10.92 11.30 5.74
N LEU A 23 -10.76 11.67 7.01
CA LEU A 23 -10.61 10.72 8.12
C LEU A 23 -11.79 9.75 8.23
N ARG A 24 -13.02 10.22 8.00
CA ARG A 24 -14.22 9.36 8.00
C ARG A 24 -14.22 8.37 6.82
N ARG A 25 -13.74 8.79 5.64
CA ARG A 25 -13.58 7.91 4.47
C ARG A 25 -12.52 6.85 4.75
N ASP A 26 -11.33 7.26 5.17
CA ASP A 26 -10.21 6.36 5.46
C ASP A 26 -10.59 5.33 6.53
N LYS A 27 -11.31 5.75 7.58
CA LYS A 27 -11.82 4.84 8.62
C LYS A 27 -12.81 3.80 8.07
N ARG A 28 -13.64 4.17 7.09
CA ARG A 28 -14.58 3.24 6.44
C ARG A 28 -13.83 2.24 5.58
N ASP A 29 -12.82 2.69 4.85
CA ASP A 29 -12.04 1.85 3.95
C ASP A 29 -11.13 0.90 4.73
N ALA A 30 -10.47 1.37 5.80
CA ALA A 30 -9.70 0.55 6.71
C ALA A 30 -10.53 -0.55 7.41
N ARG A 31 -11.82 -0.30 7.68
CA ARG A 31 -12.73 -1.32 8.23
C ARG A 31 -13.07 -2.42 7.23
N ARG A 32 -12.94 -2.16 5.93
CA ARG A 32 -13.20 -3.12 4.84
C ARG A 32 -11.94 -3.85 4.40
N GLU A 33 -10.77 -3.32 4.76
CA GLU A 33 -9.48 -3.93 4.48
C GLU A 33 -9.29 -5.22 5.31
N LEU A 34 -8.92 -6.31 4.64
CA LEU A 34 -8.56 -7.57 5.28
C LEU A 34 -7.04 -7.68 5.38
N LYS A 35 -6.51 -7.72 6.60
CA LYS A 35 -5.07 -7.89 6.86
C LYS A 35 -4.76 -9.36 7.12
N LEU A 36 -4.01 -9.97 6.21
CA LEU A 36 -3.61 -11.37 6.27
C LEU A 36 -2.14 -11.49 6.66
N LEU A 37 -1.84 -12.35 7.64
CA LEU A 37 -0.48 -12.69 8.05
C LEU A 37 -0.14 -14.10 7.57
N LEU A 38 0.91 -14.22 6.76
CA LEU A 38 1.42 -15.50 6.29
C LEU A 38 2.58 -15.95 7.17
N LEU A 39 2.42 -17.11 7.82
CA LEU A 39 3.42 -17.73 8.67
C LEU A 39 4.04 -18.95 7.99
N GLY A 40 5.29 -19.23 8.32
CA GLY A 40 6.03 -20.40 7.81
C GLY A 40 7.53 -20.23 8.02
N THR A 41 8.26 -21.35 8.03
CA THR A 41 9.72 -21.40 8.16
C THR A 41 10.44 -20.68 7.01
N GLY A 42 11.76 -20.50 7.11
CA GLY A 42 12.57 -20.03 5.96
C GLY A 42 12.25 -20.83 4.69
N GLU A 43 12.22 -20.15 3.55
CA GLU A 43 12.05 -20.78 2.22
C GLU A 43 10.73 -21.53 1.97
N SER A 44 9.77 -21.47 2.90
CA SER A 44 8.46 -22.14 2.82
C SER A 44 7.51 -21.61 1.72
N GLY A 45 7.99 -20.80 0.77
CA GLY A 45 7.21 -20.31 -0.36
C GLY A 45 6.31 -19.09 -0.09
N LYS A 46 6.37 -18.45 1.09
CA LYS A 46 5.56 -17.25 1.41
C LYS A 46 5.69 -16.14 0.36
N SER A 47 6.93 -15.81 -0.02
CA SER A 47 7.19 -14.80 -1.05
C SER A 47 6.61 -15.20 -2.41
N THR A 48 6.64 -16.50 -2.74
CA THR A 48 6.06 -17.04 -3.99
C THR A 48 4.54 -16.89 -3.99
N PHE A 49 3.87 -17.17 -2.87
CA PHE A 49 2.43 -16.96 -2.74
C PHE A 49 2.03 -15.49 -2.97
N ILE A 50 2.76 -14.55 -2.36
CA ILE A 50 2.50 -13.11 -2.56
C ILE A 50 2.74 -12.70 -4.01
N LYS A 51 3.77 -13.23 -4.67
CA LYS A 51 4.00 -13.00 -6.11
C LYS A 51 2.81 -13.49 -6.96
N GLN A 52 2.27 -14.68 -6.67
CA GLN A 52 1.09 -15.21 -7.37
C GLN A 52 -0.16 -14.35 -7.13
N MET A 53 -0.38 -13.86 -5.91
CA MET A 53 -1.47 -12.93 -5.62
C MET A 53 -1.40 -11.66 -6.48
N ARG A 54 -0.20 -11.11 -6.67
CA ARG A 54 0.01 -9.95 -7.57
C ARG A 54 -0.26 -10.28 -9.05
N ILE A 55 0.03 -11.51 -9.49
CA ILE A 55 -0.21 -11.96 -10.87
C ILE A 55 -1.71 -12.18 -11.14
N ILE A 56 -2.40 -12.88 -10.24
CA ILE A 56 -3.78 -13.35 -10.48
C ILE A 56 -4.81 -12.27 -10.11
N HIS A 57 -4.58 -11.55 -9.01
CA HIS A 57 -5.55 -10.61 -8.43
C HIS A 57 -5.07 -9.15 -8.43
N GLY A 58 -3.81 -8.91 -8.78
CA GLY A 58 -3.24 -7.57 -8.89
C GLY A 58 -3.06 -7.13 -10.35
N SER A 59 -2.30 -6.06 -10.54
CA SER A 59 -1.93 -5.51 -11.85
C SER A 59 -0.77 -6.26 -12.52
N GLY A 60 -0.34 -7.40 -11.98
CA GLY A 60 0.82 -8.14 -12.48
C GLY A 60 2.13 -7.37 -12.33
N TYR A 61 3.07 -7.64 -13.25
CA TYR A 61 4.38 -7.01 -13.30
C TYR A 61 4.55 -6.24 -14.60
N SER A 62 4.83 -4.94 -14.48
CA SER A 62 5.20 -4.08 -15.60
C SER A 62 6.56 -4.49 -16.17
N ASP A 63 6.90 -4.00 -17.36
CA ASP A 63 8.23 -4.25 -17.92
C ASP A 63 9.34 -3.55 -17.13
N GLU A 64 9.03 -2.46 -16.43
CA GLU A 64 9.94 -1.83 -15.50
C GLU A 64 10.19 -2.71 -14.26
N ASP A 65 9.14 -3.29 -13.67
CA ASP A 65 9.29 -4.27 -12.58
C ASP A 65 10.19 -5.44 -13.01
N LYS A 66 9.92 -6.00 -14.21
CA LYS A 66 10.70 -7.12 -14.78
C LYS A 66 12.16 -6.75 -14.95
N ARG A 67 12.46 -5.55 -15.48
CA ARG A 67 13.83 -5.03 -15.59
C ARG A 67 14.50 -4.93 -14.23
N GLY A 68 13.77 -4.50 -13.19
CA GLY A 68 14.26 -4.48 -11.81
C GLY A 68 14.65 -5.87 -11.28
N PHE A 69 13.95 -6.93 -11.69
CA PHE A 69 14.25 -8.30 -11.25
C PHE A 69 15.47 -8.92 -11.93
N ILE A 70 15.98 -8.38 -13.04
CA ILE A 70 17.13 -8.94 -13.77
C ILE A 70 18.34 -9.10 -12.84
N LYS A 71 18.64 -8.08 -12.03
CA LYS A 71 19.76 -8.13 -11.06
C LYS A 71 19.59 -9.26 -10.03
N LEU A 72 18.38 -9.46 -9.54
CA LEU A 72 18.06 -10.51 -8.58
C LEU A 72 18.20 -11.91 -9.21
N VAL A 73 17.81 -12.06 -10.48
CA VAL A 73 17.99 -13.33 -11.21
C VAL A 73 19.48 -13.67 -11.30
N TYR A 74 20.33 -12.71 -11.71
CA TYR A 74 21.77 -12.94 -11.74
C TYR A 74 22.34 -13.29 -10.37
N GLN A 75 21.97 -12.55 -9.32
CA GLN A 75 22.41 -12.83 -7.96
C GLN A 75 22.04 -14.26 -7.53
N ASN A 76 20.81 -14.71 -7.81
CA ASN A 76 20.37 -16.07 -7.47
C ASN A 76 21.17 -17.13 -8.23
N ILE A 77 21.52 -16.90 -9.49
CA ILE A 77 22.36 -17.82 -10.27
C ILE A 77 23.74 -17.93 -9.62
N PHE A 78 24.39 -16.81 -9.31
CA PHE A 78 25.71 -16.82 -8.68
C PHE A 78 25.68 -17.50 -7.31
N MET A 79 24.69 -17.18 -6.47
CA MET A 79 24.53 -17.80 -5.15
C MET A 79 24.27 -19.31 -5.24
N ALA A 80 23.58 -19.78 -6.28
CA ALA A 80 23.31 -21.20 -6.47
C ALA A 80 24.51 -22.00 -6.99
N MET A 81 25.54 -21.34 -7.52
CA MET A 81 26.75 -21.97 -8.07
C MET A 81 27.93 -21.99 -7.09
N GLN A 82 27.79 -21.32 -5.95
CA GLN A 82 28.77 -21.30 -4.86
C GLN A 82 28.43 -22.38 -3.82
#